data_AF-A0A8S3SE10-F1
#
_entry.id   AF-A0A8S3SE10-F1
#
_cell.length_a   1.000
_cell.length_b   1.000
_cell.length_c   1.000
_cell.angle_alpha   90.00
_cell.angle_beta   90.00
_cell.angle_gamma   90.00
#
_symmetry.space_group_name_H-M   'P 1'
#
loop_
_entity.id
_entity.type
_entity.pdbx_description
1 polymer ?
#
loop_
_entity_poly.entity_id
_entity_poly.type
_entity_poly.pdbx_seq_one_letter_code
_entity_poly.pdbx_strand_id
1 'polypeptide(L)'
;MECDKHNQPLHLYCPSHLMPSCDECISTSHSKCTGITSLASVVEKIKIEKSKMTVETDINYFLSILDQLVTSKSKNIKTGENHCIGIQKSINEIRKKINKHLDRLEETLSQETDIIWNQEKSKATDFISEIEGKRENWKNMKEHLQTVTSNISKLQSFLGVHQIEQQVHQCQRYIENLKDDERTKEVDIKMKQNDEIEKILSKLVSLESLGEVMIVKTEINLNRETSLRRKAQVKSQEQFNINNMTMNIETKIETNLKKHISDMICLMDGRVIVVENCDKVNLLSSDGKLQKHLPLPGAAYNVTQINQDNIAITYPGESAIKIFNMENERVTKVIKLEKACYGLSFSNNSLAVGFRKEEIRIIDLEGNTLKSIQVQSKSYLFYLVYCDKESNL
;
A
#
# COMPACT_ATOMS: atom_id res chain seq x y z
N MET A 1 -37.91 -19.50 -50.28
CA MET A 1 -37.85 -19.57 -48.80
C MET A 1 -39.26 -19.58 -48.29
N GLU A 2 -39.57 -20.50 -47.38
CA GLU A 2 -40.90 -20.67 -46.79
C GLU A 2 -40.90 -20.13 -45.36
N CYS A 3 -42.06 -19.72 -44.87
CA CYS A 3 -42.23 -19.24 -43.52
C CYS A 3 -42.23 -20.42 -42.54
N ASP A 4 -41.31 -20.46 -41.60
CA ASP A 4 -41.21 -21.54 -40.60
C ASP A 4 -42.49 -21.77 -39.78
N LYS A 5 -43.37 -20.76 -39.67
CA LYS A 5 -44.62 -20.84 -38.90
C LYS A 5 -45.85 -21.22 -39.73
N HIS A 6 -45.88 -20.85 -41.01
CA HIS A 6 -47.08 -20.95 -41.85
C HIS A 6 -46.85 -21.78 -43.12
N ASN A 7 -45.62 -22.23 -43.37
CA ASN A 7 -45.19 -22.95 -44.58
C ASN A 7 -45.58 -22.25 -45.89
N GLN A 8 -45.76 -20.92 -45.85
CA GLN A 8 -46.11 -20.07 -46.98
C GLN A 8 -44.88 -19.36 -47.55
N PRO A 9 -44.86 -19.01 -48.85
CA PRO A 9 -43.72 -18.33 -49.45
C PRO A 9 -43.50 -16.95 -48.83
N LEU A 10 -42.26 -16.69 -48.41
CA LEU A 10 -41.83 -15.38 -47.91
C LEU A 10 -41.64 -14.42 -49.10
N HIS A 11 -42.57 -13.51 -49.29
CA HIS A 11 -42.57 -12.58 -50.43
C HIS A 11 -42.81 -11.12 -50.04
N LEU A 12 -43.02 -10.84 -48.75
CA LEU A 12 -43.15 -9.50 -48.19
C LEU A 12 -42.00 -9.23 -47.20
N TYR A 13 -41.73 -7.97 -46.90
CA TYR A 13 -40.67 -7.53 -45.98
C TYR A 13 -41.20 -6.52 -44.98
N CYS A 14 -40.94 -6.78 -43.69
CA CYS A 14 -41.30 -5.88 -42.60
C CYS A 14 -40.10 -4.99 -42.24
N PRO A 15 -40.10 -3.69 -42.58
CA PRO A 15 -38.97 -2.81 -42.27
C PRO A 15 -38.81 -2.53 -40.77
N SER A 16 -39.90 -2.56 -40.00
CA SER A 16 -39.85 -2.35 -38.54
C SER A 16 -39.08 -3.43 -37.80
N HIS A 17 -39.04 -4.65 -38.35
CA HIS A 17 -38.39 -5.82 -37.76
C HIS A 17 -37.23 -6.36 -38.61
N LEU A 18 -36.94 -5.70 -39.73
CA LEU A 18 -35.90 -6.04 -40.71
C LEU A 18 -35.91 -7.50 -41.19
N MET A 19 -37.10 -8.10 -41.36
CA MET A 19 -37.24 -9.52 -41.70
C MET A 19 -38.22 -9.79 -42.87
N PRO A 20 -37.98 -10.84 -43.66
CA PRO A 20 -38.95 -11.33 -44.64
C PRO A 20 -40.17 -11.97 -43.94
N SER A 21 -41.35 -11.86 -44.54
CA SER A 21 -42.62 -12.33 -43.96
C SER A 21 -43.56 -12.87 -45.05
N CYS A 22 -44.46 -13.79 -44.68
CA CYS A 22 -45.63 -14.18 -45.49
C CYS A 22 -46.86 -13.34 -45.11
N ASP A 23 -47.94 -13.43 -45.90
CA ASP A 23 -49.19 -12.70 -45.69
C ASP A 23 -49.80 -12.94 -44.30
N GLU A 24 -49.69 -14.17 -43.81
CA GLU A 24 -50.28 -14.59 -42.55
C GLU A 24 -49.48 -14.04 -41.35
N CYS A 25 -48.14 -14.00 -41.44
CA CYS A 25 -47.29 -13.31 -40.47
C CYS A 25 -47.62 -11.82 -40.39
N ILE A 26 -47.92 -11.19 -41.53
CA ILE A 26 -48.24 -9.77 -41.59
C ILE A 26 -49.61 -9.49 -40.97
N SER A 27 -50.58 -10.34 -41.25
CA SER A 27 -51.94 -10.19 -40.72
C SER A 27 -52.03 -10.48 -39.23
N THR A 28 -51.13 -11.32 -38.69
CA THR A 28 -51.16 -11.73 -37.28
C THR A 28 -50.15 -10.95 -36.42
N SER A 29 -48.86 -11.09 -36.72
CA SER A 29 -47.75 -10.65 -35.86
C SER A 29 -47.21 -9.28 -36.24
N HIS A 30 -47.41 -8.84 -37.48
CA HIS A 30 -46.95 -7.54 -37.96
C HIS A 30 -48.10 -6.62 -38.40
N SER A 31 -49.32 -6.85 -37.91
CA SER A 31 -50.53 -6.11 -38.34
C SER A 31 -50.48 -4.62 -38.02
N LYS A 32 -49.67 -4.25 -37.03
CA LYS A 32 -49.40 -2.85 -36.63
C LYS A 32 -48.16 -2.25 -37.28
N CYS A 33 -47.43 -3.01 -38.10
CA CYS A 33 -46.22 -2.52 -38.77
C CYS A 33 -46.60 -1.76 -40.04
N THR A 34 -46.10 -0.54 -40.18
CA THR A 34 -46.36 0.32 -41.34
C THR A 34 -45.24 0.23 -42.37
N GLY A 35 -45.58 0.39 -43.66
CA GLY A 35 -44.58 0.43 -44.75
C GLY A 35 -44.10 -0.95 -45.22
N ILE A 36 -44.91 -1.97 -45.02
CA ILE A 36 -44.66 -3.32 -45.55
C ILE A 36 -44.57 -3.25 -47.08
N THR A 37 -43.54 -3.87 -47.63
CA THR A 37 -43.26 -3.84 -49.07
C THR A 37 -42.95 -5.24 -49.58
N SER A 38 -43.01 -5.45 -50.89
CA SER A 38 -42.61 -6.72 -51.50
C SER A 38 -41.12 -6.98 -51.25
N LEU A 39 -40.79 -8.20 -50.85
CA LEU A 39 -39.41 -8.65 -50.68
C LEU A 39 -38.62 -8.49 -52.00
N ALA A 40 -39.24 -8.75 -53.15
CA ALA A 40 -38.61 -8.56 -54.46
C ALA A 40 -38.17 -7.10 -54.67
N SER A 41 -39.02 -6.13 -54.30
CA SER A 41 -38.70 -4.70 -54.41
C SER A 41 -37.58 -4.24 -53.47
N VAL A 42 -37.38 -4.94 -52.36
CA VAL A 42 -36.29 -4.69 -51.42
C VAL A 42 -34.99 -5.29 -51.94
N VAL A 43 -35.05 -6.52 -52.47
CA VAL A 43 -33.92 -7.22 -53.08
C VAL A 43 -33.39 -6.46 -54.30
N GLU A 44 -34.25 -5.90 -55.16
CA GLU A 44 -33.82 -5.05 -56.29
C GLU A 44 -33.10 -3.77 -55.84
N LYS A 45 -33.46 -3.22 -54.67
CA LYS A 45 -32.86 -2.01 -54.09
C LYS A 45 -31.59 -2.31 -53.29
N ILE A 46 -31.44 -3.53 -52.78
CA ILE A 46 -30.24 -3.97 -52.06
C ILE A 46 -29.17 -4.32 -53.10
N LYS A 47 -28.12 -3.48 -53.16
CA LYS A 47 -26.87 -3.89 -53.80
C LYS A 47 -26.21 -4.94 -52.91
N ILE A 48 -26.55 -6.22 -53.13
CA ILE A 48 -26.09 -7.36 -52.32
C ILE A 48 -24.58 -7.32 -52.10
N GLU A 49 -23.81 -7.02 -53.15
CA GLU A 49 -22.35 -6.91 -53.08
C GLU A 49 -21.89 -5.83 -52.08
N LYS A 50 -22.53 -4.66 -52.08
CA LYS A 50 -22.22 -3.56 -51.14
C LYS A 50 -22.62 -3.91 -49.70
N SER A 51 -23.73 -4.61 -49.51
CA SER A 51 -24.18 -5.06 -48.19
C SER A 51 -23.24 -6.13 -47.63
N LYS A 52 -22.88 -7.12 -48.45
CA LYS A 52 -21.90 -8.16 -48.14
C LYS A 52 -20.55 -7.57 -47.75
N MET A 53 -19.99 -6.70 -48.59
CA MET A 53 -18.73 -6.01 -48.30
C MET A 53 -18.76 -5.25 -46.97
N THR A 54 -19.89 -4.62 -46.63
CA THR A 54 -20.00 -3.90 -45.35
C THR A 54 -19.99 -4.86 -44.16
N VAL A 55 -20.78 -5.94 -44.24
CA VAL A 55 -20.83 -6.95 -43.17
C VAL A 55 -19.48 -7.67 -43.01
N GLU A 56 -18.79 -7.98 -44.11
CA GLU A 56 -17.43 -8.55 -44.08
C GLU A 56 -16.43 -7.59 -43.44
N THR A 57 -16.54 -6.28 -43.73
CA THR A 57 -15.69 -5.25 -43.10
C THR A 57 -15.94 -5.17 -41.60
N ASP A 58 -17.21 -5.17 -41.17
CA ASP A 58 -17.58 -5.16 -39.75
C ASP A 58 -17.09 -6.42 -39.02
N ILE A 59 -17.25 -7.60 -39.64
CA ILE A 59 -16.74 -8.86 -39.08
C ILE A 59 -15.22 -8.82 -38.93
N ASN A 60 -14.49 -8.40 -39.97
CA ASN A 60 -13.03 -8.32 -39.93
C ASN A 60 -12.54 -7.31 -38.87
N TYR A 61 -13.27 -6.19 -38.72
CA TYR A 61 -13.02 -5.23 -37.65
C TYR A 61 -13.21 -5.87 -36.26
N PHE A 62 -14.32 -6.58 -36.01
CA PHE A 62 -14.55 -7.25 -34.73
C PHE A 62 -13.51 -8.34 -34.45
N LEU A 63 -13.12 -9.12 -35.46
CA LEU A 63 -12.04 -10.10 -35.34
C LEU A 63 -10.72 -9.42 -34.94
N SER A 64 -10.38 -8.28 -35.55
CA SER A 64 -9.16 -7.55 -35.19
C SER A 64 -9.14 -7.07 -33.73
N ILE A 65 -10.29 -6.67 -33.17
CA ILE A 65 -10.41 -6.28 -31.76
C ILE A 65 -10.22 -7.50 -30.86
N LEU A 66 -10.82 -8.64 -31.22
CA LEU A 66 -10.69 -9.89 -30.47
C LEU A 66 -9.22 -10.36 -30.48
N ASP A 67 -8.52 -10.27 -31.60
CA ASP A 67 -7.10 -10.62 -31.70
C ASP A 67 -6.21 -9.70 -30.84
N GLN A 68 -6.51 -8.39 -30.80
CA GLN A 68 -5.83 -7.44 -29.92
C GLN A 68 -6.05 -7.79 -28.44
N LEU A 69 -7.28 -8.16 -28.05
CA LEU A 69 -7.60 -8.59 -26.69
C LEU A 69 -6.85 -9.86 -26.30
N VAL A 70 -6.86 -10.88 -27.15
CA VAL A 70 -6.14 -12.13 -26.92
C VAL A 70 -4.63 -11.88 -26.77
N THR A 71 -4.06 -11.06 -27.64
CA THR A 71 -2.64 -10.69 -27.61
C THR A 71 -2.30 -9.91 -26.33
N SER A 72 -3.11 -8.91 -25.97
CA SER A 72 -2.92 -8.10 -24.76
C SER A 72 -2.99 -8.95 -23.49
N LYS A 73 -4.00 -9.82 -23.38
CA LYS A 73 -4.13 -10.73 -22.23
C LYS A 73 -2.99 -11.73 -22.15
N SER A 74 -2.56 -12.29 -23.28
CA SER A 74 -1.43 -13.22 -23.33
C SER A 74 -0.12 -12.55 -22.89
N LYS A 75 0.12 -11.31 -23.30
CA LYS A 75 1.27 -10.52 -22.83
C LYS A 75 1.17 -10.22 -21.34
N ASN A 76 0.00 -9.82 -20.85
CA ASN A 76 -0.23 -9.52 -19.43
C ASN A 76 0.02 -10.72 -18.53
N ILE A 77 -0.35 -11.94 -18.96
CA ILE A 77 -0.05 -13.17 -18.22
C ILE A 77 1.47 -13.33 -18.06
N LYS A 78 2.22 -13.29 -19.17
CA LYS A 78 3.70 -13.42 -19.15
C LYS A 78 4.36 -12.33 -18.30
N THR A 79 3.91 -11.09 -18.43
CA THR A 79 4.44 -9.97 -17.62
C THR A 79 4.08 -10.15 -16.14
N GLY A 80 2.87 -10.60 -15.82
CA GLY A 80 2.43 -10.90 -14.46
C GLY A 80 3.25 -12.00 -13.80
N GLU A 81 3.54 -13.09 -14.51
CA GLU A 81 4.43 -14.17 -14.05
C GLU A 81 5.83 -13.64 -13.71
N ASN A 82 6.40 -12.82 -14.60
CA ASN A 82 7.70 -12.18 -14.36
C ASN A 82 7.69 -11.25 -13.15
N HIS A 83 6.61 -10.48 -12.96
CA HIS A 83 6.45 -9.63 -11.77
C HIS A 83 6.37 -10.46 -10.49
N CYS A 84 5.60 -11.56 -10.46
CA CYS A 84 5.55 -12.47 -9.31
C CYS A 84 6.92 -13.03 -8.96
N ILE A 85 7.70 -13.48 -9.96
CA ILE A 85 9.08 -13.94 -9.76
C ILE A 85 9.96 -12.81 -9.20
N GLY A 86 9.81 -11.58 -9.72
CA GLY A 86 10.52 -10.40 -9.24
C GLY A 86 10.22 -10.07 -7.76
N ILE A 87 8.94 -10.13 -7.37
CA ILE A 87 8.50 -9.91 -5.98
C ILE A 87 9.10 -10.98 -5.06
N GLN A 88 9.05 -12.26 -5.47
CA GLN A 88 9.67 -13.35 -4.70
C GLN A 88 11.17 -13.14 -4.50
N LYS A 89 11.89 -12.71 -5.55
CA LYS A 89 13.32 -12.37 -5.44
C LYS A 89 13.55 -11.21 -4.47
N SER A 90 12.76 -10.15 -4.56
CA SER A 90 12.86 -8.98 -3.66
C SER A 90 12.65 -9.36 -2.19
N ILE A 91 11.62 -10.16 -1.88
CA ILE A 91 11.39 -10.70 -0.53
C ILE A 91 12.63 -11.45 -0.03
N ASN A 92 13.21 -12.29 -0.88
CA ASN A 92 14.37 -13.10 -0.53
C ASN A 92 15.63 -12.23 -0.32
N GLU A 93 15.80 -11.18 -1.11
CA GLU A 93 16.88 -10.21 -0.95
C GLU A 93 16.76 -9.41 0.35
N ILE A 94 15.56 -8.97 0.72
CA ILE A 94 15.31 -8.28 2.00
C ILE A 94 15.72 -9.18 3.16
N ARG A 95 15.25 -10.44 3.16
CA ARG A 95 15.62 -11.43 4.19
C ARG A 95 17.13 -11.64 4.27
N LYS A 96 17.80 -11.82 3.13
CA LYS A 96 19.26 -12.02 3.09
C LYS A 96 20.03 -10.80 3.62
N LYS A 97 19.60 -9.58 3.32
CA LYS A 97 20.24 -8.35 3.82
C LYS A 97 20.12 -8.23 5.33
N ILE A 98 18.95 -8.53 5.90
CA ILE A 98 18.73 -8.53 7.35
C ILE A 98 19.66 -9.54 8.02
N ASN A 99 19.61 -10.81 7.57
CA ASN A 99 20.44 -11.87 8.15
C ASN A 99 21.93 -11.55 8.07
N LYS A 100 22.42 -11.12 6.89
CA LYS A 100 23.84 -10.76 6.72
C LYS A 100 24.29 -9.65 7.67
N HIS A 101 23.40 -8.71 8.01
CA HIS A 101 23.75 -7.67 8.97
C HIS A 101 23.84 -8.21 10.40
N LEU A 102 22.91 -9.10 10.78
CA LEU A 102 22.93 -9.77 12.09
C LEU A 102 24.16 -10.66 12.25
N ASP A 103 24.48 -11.47 11.24
CA ASP A 103 25.67 -12.34 11.22
C ASP A 103 26.95 -11.51 11.46
N ARG A 104 27.06 -10.34 10.81
CA ARG A 104 28.20 -9.43 11.00
C ARG A 104 28.28 -8.86 12.42
N LEU A 105 27.14 -8.51 13.02
CA LEU A 105 27.12 -7.98 14.39
C LEU A 105 27.53 -9.05 15.40
N GLU A 106 27.04 -10.27 15.22
CA GLU A 106 27.42 -11.44 16.03
C GLU A 106 28.91 -11.76 15.90
N GLU A 107 29.42 -11.81 14.66
CA GLU A 107 30.84 -12.06 14.39
C GLU A 107 31.73 -10.99 15.03
N THR A 108 31.34 -9.72 14.94
CA THR A 108 32.09 -8.60 15.55
C THR A 108 32.16 -8.76 17.06
N LEU A 109 31.03 -9.01 17.72
CA LEU A 109 30.98 -9.16 19.18
C LEU A 109 31.74 -10.41 19.66
N SER A 110 31.68 -11.49 18.89
CA SER A 110 32.43 -12.71 19.18
C SER A 110 33.94 -12.48 19.09
N GLN A 111 34.40 -11.79 18.03
CA GLN A 111 35.82 -11.43 17.87
C GLN A 111 36.30 -10.51 19.00
N GLU A 112 35.51 -9.51 19.40
CA GLU A 112 35.85 -8.63 20.53
C GLU A 112 35.95 -9.43 21.84
N THR A 113 35.01 -10.34 22.08
CA THR A 113 35.03 -11.23 23.26
C THR A 113 36.29 -12.09 23.27
N ASP A 114 36.65 -12.70 22.14
CA ASP A 114 37.86 -13.51 22.01
C ASP A 114 39.13 -12.68 22.25
N ILE A 115 39.20 -11.46 21.72
CA ILE A 115 40.34 -10.57 21.94
C ILE A 115 40.49 -10.26 23.43
N ILE A 116 39.42 -9.82 24.10
CA ILE A 116 39.42 -9.48 25.53
C ILE A 116 39.81 -10.71 26.35
N TRP A 117 39.18 -11.86 26.08
CA TRP A 117 39.45 -13.10 26.80
C TRP A 117 40.90 -13.56 26.61
N ASN A 118 41.42 -13.56 25.39
CA ASN A 118 42.79 -13.99 25.13
C ASN A 118 43.82 -13.05 25.79
N GLN A 119 43.55 -11.75 25.85
CA GLN A 119 44.39 -10.80 26.57
C GLN A 119 44.41 -11.09 28.08
N GLU A 120 43.25 -11.26 28.71
CA GLU A 120 43.17 -11.58 30.14
C GLU A 120 43.75 -12.96 30.46
N LYS A 121 43.50 -13.95 29.60
CA LYS A 121 44.09 -15.29 29.70
C LYS A 121 45.62 -15.24 29.62
N SER A 122 46.19 -14.43 28.73
CA SER A 122 47.65 -14.27 28.63
C SER A 122 48.22 -13.69 29.92
N LYS A 123 47.63 -12.59 30.43
CA LYS A 123 48.08 -11.96 31.68
C LYS A 123 48.01 -12.94 32.87
N ALA A 124 46.92 -13.68 32.97
CA ALA A 124 46.75 -14.69 34.02
C ALA A 124 47.80 -15.81 33.88
N THR A 125 48.11 -16.24 32.66
CA THR A 125 49.11 -17.29 32.40
C THR A 125 50.51 -16.83 32.78
N ASP A 126 50.89 -15.60 32.42
CA ASP A 126 52.17 -15.00 32.80
C ASP A 126 52.30 -14.88 34.33
N PHE A 127 51.22 -14.46 34.99
CA PHE A 127 51.20 -14.33 36.45
C PHE A 127 51.25 -15.69 37.18
N ILE A 128 50.57 -16.72 36.66
CA ILE A 128 50.70 -18.09 37.17
C ILE A 128 52.15 -18.55 37.06
N SER A 129 52.80 -18.34 35.91
CA SER A 129 54.21 -18.72 35.72
C SER A 129 55.14 -18.01 36.71
N GLU A 130 54.90 -16.71 36.98
CA GLU A 130 55.62 -15.95 38.00
C GLU A 130 55.46 -16.58 39.40
N ILE A 131 54.22 -16.85 39.81
CA ILE A 131 53.91 -17.45 41.12
C ILE A 131 54.51 -18.86 41.23
N GLU A 132 54.43 -19.69 40.19
CA GLU A 132 55.01 -21.03 40.18
C GLU A 132 56.53 -20.98 40.32
N GLY A 133 57.20 -20.05 39.63
CA GLY A 133 58.63 -19.82 39.79
C GLY A 133 59.02 -19.42 41.22
N LYS A 134 58.24 -18.54 41.85
CA LYS A 134 58.43 -18.17 43.26
C LYS A 134 58.20 -19.35 44.20
N ARG A 135 57.13 -20.11 43.99
CA ARG A 135 56.79 -21.30 44.76
C ARG A 135 57.89 -22.35 44.71
N GLU A 136 58.47 -22.60 43.54
CA GLU A 136 59.55 -23.59 43.39
C GLU A 136 60.85 -23.12 44.08
N ASN A 137 61.19 -21.84 43.96
CA ASN A 137 62.29 -21.26 44.72
C ASN A 137 62.09 -21.45 46.23
N TRP A 138 60.88 -21.26 46.74
CA TRP A 138 60.59 -21.45 48.17
C TRP A 138 60.65 -22.91 48.61
N LYS A 139 60.26 -23.87 47.76
CA LYS A 139 60.49 -25.30 48.04
C LYS A 139 61.99 -25.61 48.11
N ASN A 140 62.78 -25.11 47.17
CA ASN A 140 64.24 -25.30 47.17
C ASN A 140 64.89 -24.71 48.43
N MET A 141 64.43 -23.54 48.89
CA MET A 141 64.89 -22.96 50.16
C MET A 141 64.56 -23.88 51.34
N LYS A 142 63.37 -24.47 51.38
CA LYS A 142 62.96 -25.41 52.42
C LYS A 142 63.80 -26.69 52.42
N GLU A 143 64.10 -27.26 51.26
CA GLU A 143 64.98 -28.43 51.13
C GLU A 143 66.43 -28.11 51.52
N HIS A 144 66.91 -26.92 51.13
CA HIS A 144 68.24 -26.46 51.53
C HIS A 144 68.35 -26.29 53.05
N LEU A 145 67.32 -25.73 53.70
CA LEU A 145 67.23 -25.63 55.16
C LEU A 145 67.34 -27.01 55.82
N GLN A 146 66.61 -28.01 55.30
CA GLN A 146 66.67 -29.38 55.81
C GLN A 146 68.07 -29.99 55.66
N THR A 147 68.77 -29.72 54.56
CA THR A 147 70.13 -30.20 54.31
C THR A 147 71.16 -29.55 55.25
N VAL A 148 71.07 -28.23 55.40
CA VAL A 148 72.00 -27.42 56.24
C VAL A 148 71.85 -27.74 57.73
N THR A 149 70.67 -28.20 58.15
CA THR A 149 70.38 -28.57 59.54
C THR A 149 70.72 -30.02 59.88
N SER A 150 70.90 -30.92 58.89
CA SER A 150 71.11 -32.36 59.13
C SER A 150 72.54 -32.85 58.95
N ASN A 151 73.43 -32.16 58.21
CA ASN A 151 74.75 -32.71 57.83
C ASN A 151 75.96 -31.75 57.83
N ILE A 152 75.99 -30.69 58.65
CA ILE A 152 77.10 -29.72 58.67
C ILE A 152 77.51 -29.31 60.10
N SER A 153 78.70 -28.73 60.26
CA SER A 153 79.18 -28.18 61.54
C SER A 153 78.26 -27.07 62.06
N LYS A 154 78.15 -26.92 63.39
CA LYS A 154 77.25 -25.95 64.05
C LYS A 154 77.34 -24.52 63.50
N LEU A 155 78.56 -24.08 63.15
CA LEU A 155 78.80 -22.74 62.59
C LEU A 155 78.24 -22.61 61.16
N GLN A 156 78.41 -23.63 60.32
CA GLN A 156 77.86 -23.64 58.95
C GLN A 156 76.34 -23.76 58.96
N SER A 157 75.77 -24.54 59.87
CA SER A 157 74.32 -24.60 60.08
C SER A 157 73.75 -23.25 60.51
N PHE A 158 74.40 -22.56 61.46
CA PHE A 158 73.97 -21.22 61.90
C PHE A 158 73.99 -20.20 60.76
N LEU A 159 75.09 -20.15 59.99
CA LEU A 159 75.22 -19.21 58.86
C LEU A 159 74.19 -19.49 57.75
N GLY A 160 73.97 -20.75 57.39
CA GLY A 160 73.01 -21.10 56.33
C GLY A 160 71.55 -20.87 56.75
N VAL A 161 71.19 -21.15 58.00
CA VAL A 161 69.85 -20.81 58.53
C VAL A 161 69.62 -19.30 58.48
N HIS A 162 70.60 -18.51 58.94
CA HIS A 162 70.47 -17.05 58.95
C HIS A 162 70.33 -16.45 57.53
N GLN A 163 71.02 -17.03 56.54
CA GLN A 163 70.88 -16.63 55.15
C GLN A 163 69.48 -16.94 54.59
N ILE A 164 68.89 -18.08 54.96
CA ILE A 164 67.54 -18.46 54.56
C ILE A 164 66.49 -17.57 55.24
N GLU A 165 66.68 -17.22 56.53
CA GLU A 165 65.81 -16.27 57.24
C GLU A 165 65.69 -14.92 56.51
N GLN A 166 66.81 -14.39 55.99
CA GLN A 166 66.79 -13.16 55.21
C GLN A 166 65.94 -13.29 53.94
N GLN A 167 65.98 -14.45 53.26
CA GLN A 167 65.15 -14.68 52.08
C GLN A 167 63.67 -14.87 52.43
N VAL A 168 63.35 -15.51 53.56
CA VAL A 168 61.96 -15.65 54.04
C VAL A 168 61.31 -14.27 54.26
N HIS A 169 62.04 -13.30 54.80
CA HIS A 169 61.53 -11.93 54.93
C HIS A 169 61.18 -11.28 53.58
N GLN A 170 61.93 -11.58 52.52
CA GLN A 170 61.61 -11.09 51.17
C GLN A 170 60.34 -11.76 50.62
N CYS A 171 60.16 -13.05 50.90
CA CYS A 171 58.95 -13.81 50.52
C CYS A 171 57.71 -13.25 51.22
N GLN A 172 57.83 -12.93 52.50
CA GLN A 172 56.74 -12.38 53.29
C GLN A 172 56.28 -11.02 52.74
N ARG A 173 57.22 -10.11 52.42
CA ARG A 173 56.88 -8.83 51.78
C ARG A 173 56.21 -9.02 50.41
N TYR A 174 56.65 -10.01 49.63
CA TYR A 174 56.01 -10.31 48.34
C TYR A 174 54.56 -10.74 48.53
N ILE A 175 54.27 -11.65 49.46
CA ILE A 175 52.89 -12.10 49.76
C ILE A 175 52.03 -10.93 50.27
N GLU A 176 52.58 -10.06 51.11
CA GLU A 176 51.89 -8.87 51.59
C GLU A 176 51.52 -7.93 50.43
N ASN A 177 52.45 -7.71 49.49
CA ASN A 177 52.21 -6.89 48.30
C ASN A 177 51.19 -7.50 47.34
N LEU A 178 51.04 -8.83 47.32
CA LEU A 178 50.04 -9.50 46.46
C LEU A 178 48.60 -9.16 46.84
N LYS A 179 48.33 -8.82 48.12
CA LYS A 179 46.96 -8.55 48.57
C LYS A 179 46.29 -7.38 47.84
N ASP A 180 47.09 -6.41 47.43
CA ASP A 180 46.63 -5.19 46.74
C ASP A 180 46.92 -5.24 45.23
N ASP A 181 47.52 -6.33 44.72
CA ASP A 181 47.84 -6.49 43.30
C ASP A 181 46.57 -6.85 42.50
N GLU A 182 46.20 -6.00 41.55
CA GLU A 182 45.07 -6.21 40.63
C GLU A 182 45.10 -7.58 39.94
N ARG A 183 46.29 -8.13 39.67
CA ARG A 183 46.46 -9.44 39.00
C ARG A 183 45.97 -10.62 39.83
N THR A 184 45.76 -10.43 41.14
CA THR A 184 45.24 -11.47 42.04
C THR A 184 43.72 -11.53 42.08
N LYS A 185 43.04 -10.53 41.50
CA LYS A 185 41.57 -10.48 41.49
C LYS A 185 41.00 -11.46 40.48
N GLU A 186 39.82 -11.99 40.80
CA GLU A 186 39.05 -12.83 39.88
C GLU A 186 38.45 -11.97 38.76
N VAL A 187 38.59 -12.44 37.52
CA VAL A 187 38.07 -11.77 36.32
C VAL A 187 36.77 -12.45 35.87
N ASP A 188 35.74 -11.64 35.65
CA ASP A 188 34.43 -12.08 35.13
C ASP A 188 34.07 -11.26 33.89
N ILE A 189 33.72 -11.94 32.79
CA ILE A 189 33.39 -11.32 31.51
C ILE A 189 31.87 -11.31 31.34
N LYS A 190 31.29 -10.11 31.24
CA LYS A 190 29.84 -9.92 31.10
C LYS A 190 29.52 -9.19 29.81
N MET A 191 28.53 -9.69 29.10
CA MET A 191 27.91 -8.99 27.98
C MET A 191 26.86 -8.01 28.50
N LYS A 192 26.97 -6.74 28.09
CA LYS A 192 25.87 -5.77 28.22
C LYS A 192 25.11 -5.71 26.92
N GLN A 193 23.85 -6.15 26.93
CA GLN A 193 22.98 -6.06 25.76
C GLN A 193 22.69 -4.59 25.42
N ASN A 194 22.60 -4.29 24.13
CA ASN A 194 22.20 -2.96 23.67
C ASN A 194 20.67 -2.80 23.77
N ASP A 195 20.21 -1.76 24.46
CA ASP A 195 18.80 -1.45 24.67
C ASP A 195 17.99 -1.30 23.36
N GLU A 196 18.65 -0.95 22.25
CA GLU A 196 18.01 -0.88 20.93
C GLU A 196 17.61 -2.27 20.39
N ILE A 197 18.26 -3.35 20.82
CA ILE A 197 17.92 -4.72 20.41
C ILE A 197 16.52 -5.10 20.90
N GLU A 198 16.16 -4.76 22.14
CA GLU A 198 14.81 -5.04 22.65
C GLU A 198 13.74 -4.28 21.86
N LYS A 199 14.01 -3.02 21.49
CA LYS A 199 13.10 -2.22 20.65
C LYS A 199 12.93 -2.80 19.25
N ILE A 200 14.00 -3.37 18.67
CA ILE A 200 13.94 -4.03 17.37
C ILE A 200 13.15 -5.33 17.48
N LEU A 201 13.40 -6.14 18.51
CA LEU A 201 12.67 -7.39 18.76
C LEU A 201 11.18 -7.13 18.95
N SER A 202 10.78 -6.13 19.74
CA SER A 202 9.37 -5.77 19.91
C SER A 202 8.72 -5.36 18.59
N LYS A 203 9.43 -4.59 17.76
CA LYS A 203 8.93 -4.18 16.43
C LYS A 203 8.82 -5.34 15.46
N LEU A 204 9.78 -6.28 15.48
CA LEU A 204 9.75 -7.49 14.66
C LEU A 204 8.60 -8.41 15.05
N VAL A 205 8.31 -8.55 16.35
CA VAL A 205 7.15 -9.33 16.83
C VAL A 205 5.84 -8.70 16.37
N SER A 206 5.76 -7.37 16.31
CA SER A 206 4.58 -6.66 15.78
C SER A 206 4.49 -6.59 14.25
N LEU A 207 5.50 -7.09 13.54
CA LEU A 207 5.54 -7.01 12.08
C LEU A 207 4.70 -8.14 11.45
N GLU A 208 3.47 -7.84 11.04
CA GLU A 208 2.56 -8.83 10.45
C GLU A 208 2.93 -9.22 9.01
N SER A 209 3.62 -8.35 8.27
CA SER A 209 4.04 -8.62 6.89
C SER A 209 5.31 -7.88 6.48
N LEU A 210 6.02 -8.42 5.48
CA LEU A 210 7.17 -7.77 4.85
C LEU A 210 6.76 -6.74 3.77
N GLY A 211 5.48 -6.73 3.40
CA GLY A 211 4.93 -5.91 2.33
C GLY A 211 3.56 -6.40 1.90
N GLU A 212 2.95 -5.66 0.99
CA GLU A 212 1.62 -5.95 0.44
C GLU A 212 1.72 -6.15 -1.08
N VAL A 213 1.03 -7.17 -1.59
CA VAL A 213 0.91 -7.41 -3.04
C VAL A 213 -0.43 -6.87 -3.51
N MET A 214 -0.41 -5.89 -4.39
CA MET A 214 -1.62 -5.27 -4.95
C MET A 214 -1.79 -5.60 -6.43
N ILE A 215 -3.03 -5.84 -6.85
CA ILE A 215 -3.39 -5.99 -8.26
C ILE A 215 -3.85 -4.65 -8.79
N VAL A 216 -3.07 -4.06 -9.69
CA VAL A 216 -3.47 -2.86 -10.43
C VAL A 216 -4.06 -3.30 -11.77
N LYS A 217 -5.31 -2.96 -12.02
CA LYS A 217 -5.99 -3.24 -13.30
C LYS A 217 -5.97 -1.97 -14.15
N THR A 218 -5.33 -2.06 -15.31
CA THR A 218 -5.31 -0.97 -16.30
C THR A 218 -6.22 -1.32 -17.46
N GLU A 219 -6.93 -0.32 -18.00
CA GLU A 219 -7.77 -0.51 -19.17
C GLU A 219 -6.94 -0.85 -20.42
N ILE A 220 -7.50 -1.70 -21.28
CA ILE A 220 -6.90 -2.02 -22.57
C ILE A 220 -7.43 -1.00 -23.57
N ASN A 221 -6.53 -0.22 -24.16
CA ASN A 221 -6.87 0.69 -25.24
C ASN A 221 -7.15 -0.13 -26.52
N LEU A 222 -8.44 -0.33 -26.82
CA LEU A 222 -8.89 -0.97 -28.05
C LEU A 222 -9.05 0.10 -29.11
N ASN A 223 -8.52 -0.14 -30.31
CA ASN A 223 -8.63 0.81 -31.41
C ASN A 223 -10.09 0.87 -31.92
N ARG A 224 -10.89 1.73 -31.29
CA ARG A 224 -12.30 1.93 -31.63
C ARG A 224 -12.39 2.93 -32.78
N GLU A 225 -11.98 2.54 -33.98
CA GLU A 225 -12.44 3.27 -35.17
C GLU A 225 -13.96 3.12 -35.22
N THR A 226 -14.67 4.22 -34.93
CA THR A 226 -16.12 4.28 -35.07
C THR A 226 -16.46 4.03 -36.53
N SER A 227 -16.91 2.82 -36.87
CA SER A 227 -17.55 2.61 -38.16
C SER A 227 -18.70 3.62 -38.26
N LEU A 228 -18.62 4.51 -39.25
CA LEU A 228 -19.58 5.55 -39.56
C LEU A 228 -20.93 4.93 -39.95
N ARG A 229 -21.70 4.46 -38.96
CA ARG A 229 -23.08 4.03 -39.14
C ARG A 229 -23.93 4.42 -37.94
N ARG A 230 -24.40 5.67 -37.97
CA ARG A 230 -25.75 6.12 -37.52
C ARG A 230 -25.93 7.63 -37.72
N LYS A 231 -25.86 8.10 -38.96
CA LYS A 231 -26.52 9.35 -39.40
C LYS A 231 -27.02 9.19 -40.83
N ALA A 232 -28.05 8.37 -41.01
CA ALA A 232 -28.88 8.42 -42.22
C ALA A 232 -30.30 7.96 -41.86
N GLN A 233 -31.19 8.95 -41.79
CA GLN A 233 -32.64 8.91 -42.02
C GLN A 233 -33.51 8.07 -41.06
N VAL A 234 -34.26 8.75 -40.17
CA VAL A 234 -35.72 9.00 -40.26
C VAL A 234 -36.06 10.18 -39.34
N LYS A 235 -36.82 11.18 -39.84
CA LYS A 235 -37.49 12.19 -39.01
C LYS A 235 -38.78 11.56 -38.44
N SER A 236 -38.79 11.28 -37.15
CA SER A 236 -40.04 11.24 -36.37
C SER A 236 -39.74 11.80 -34.98
N GLN A 237 -40.43 12.89 -34.68
CA GLN A 237 -40.35 13.64 -33.45
C GLN A 237 -41.35 13.02 -32.47
N GLU A 238 -40.89 12.12 -31.62
CA GLU A 238 -41.56 11.77 -30.36
C GLU A 238 -40.50 11.65 -29.27
N GLN A 239 -40.68 12.44 -28.21
CA GLN A 239 -39.83 12.42 -27.02
C GLN A 239 -39.99 11.09 -26.30
N PHE A 240 -38.92 10.30 -26.29
CA PHE A 240 -38.70 9.27 -25.29
C PHE A 240 -37.45 9.63 -24.49
N ASN A 241 -37.67 10.02 -23.23
CA ASN A 241 -36.66 10.04 -22.18
C ASN A 241 -36.35 8.60 -21.80
N ILE A 242 -35.13 8.12 -22.05
CA ILE A 242 -34.59 6.94 -21.37
C ILE A 242 -33.12 7.19 -21.02
N ASN A 243 -32.86 7.10 -19.71
CA ASN A 243 -31.59 7.15 -19.02
C ASN A 243 -30.57 6.13 -19.55
N ASN A 244 -29.30 6.56 -19.58
CA ASN A 244 -28.04 5.82 -19.48
C ASN A 244 -27.02 6.28 -20.53
N MET A 245 -26.55 7.52 -20.36
CA MET A 245 -25.27 7.95 -20.93
C MET A 245 -24.23 7.97 -19.81
N THR A 246 -23.43 6.91 -19.72
CA THR A 246 -22.08 7.03 -19.16
C THR A 246 -21.21 7.68 -20.23
N MET A 247 -21.06 9.00 -20.15
CA MET A 247 -20.01 9.71 -20.87
C MET A 247 -18.68 9.44 -20.17
N ASN A 248 -17.86 8.56 -20.74
CA ASN A 248 -16.42 8.56 -20.43
C ASN A 248 -15.78 9.67 -21.26
N ILE A 249 -15.72 10.88 -20.69
CA ILE A 249 -14.75 11.87 -21.12
C ILE A 249 -13.44 11.51 -20.42
N GLU A 250 -12.53 10.81 -21.10
CA GLU A 250 -11.12 10.87 -20.70
C GLU A 250 -10.55 12.21 -21.17
N THR A 251 -10.76 13.26 -20.38
CA THR A 251 -9.85 14.40 -20.44
C THR A 251 -8.68 14.05 -19.55
N LYS A 252 -7.53 13.68 -20.15
CA LYS A 252 -6.26 13.71 -19.41
C LYS A 252 -5.98 15.16 -19.03
N ILE A 253 -6.38 15.51 -17.82
CA ILE A 253 -6.06 16.76 -17.19
C ILE A 253 -4.62 16.62 -16.66
N GLU A 254 -3.64 17.01 -17.46
CA GLU A 254 -2.25 17.13 -17.02
C GLU A 254 -2.15 18.29 -16.03
N THR A 255 -2.20 17.97 -14.73
CA THR A 255 -2.00 18.97 -13.68
C THR A 255 -0.53 19.04 -13.30
N ASN A 256 0.02 20.25 -13.19
CA ASN A 256 1.37 20.50 -12.67
C ASN A 256 1.43 20.43 -11.14
N LEU A 257 0.65 19.55 -10.51
CA LEU A 257 0.60 19.41 -9.05
C LEU A 257 1.81 18.58 -8.61
N LYS A 258 2.68 19.17 -7.78
CA LYS A 258 3.98 18.61 -7.41
C LYS A 258 3.93 17.71 -6.17
N LYS A 259 2.75 17.49 -5.57
CA LYS A 259 2.60 16.91 -4.22
C LYS A 259 1.45 15.91 -4.10
N HIS A 260 1.39 15.24 -2.95
CA HIS A 260 0.36 14.29 -2.54
C HIS A 260 -1.04 14.91 -2.59
N ILE A 261 -1.98 14.24 -3.26
CA ILE A 261 -3.40 14.61 -3.32
C ILE A 261 -4.13 13.82 -2.24
N SER A 262 -4.79 14.52 -1.33
CA SER A 262 -5.57 13.91 -0.24
C SER A 262 -6.98 13.53 -0.71
N ASP A 263 -7.57 14.32 -1.61
CA ASP A 263 -8.86 14.03 -2.21
C ASP A 263 -9.13 14.86 -3.48
N MET A 264 -10.09 14.42 -4.30
CA MET A 264 -10.52 15.12 -5.51
C MET A 264 -11.99 14.84 -5.84
N ILE A 265 -12.72 15.88 -6.23
CA ILE A 265 -14.09 15.76 -6.77
C ILE A 265 -14.27 16.51 -8.08
N CYS A 266 -15.15 15.98 -8.93
CA CYS A 266 -15.64 16.68 -10.11
C CYS A 266 -16.98 17.35 -9.77
N LEU A 267 -17.08 18.66 -10.00
CA LEU A 267 -18.30 19.43 -9.81
C LEU A 267 -19.28 19.18 -10.96
N MET A 268 -20.57 19.42 -10.71
CA MET A 268 -21.63 19.26 -11.71
C MET A 268 -21.43 20.08 -13.00
N ASP A 269 -20.67 21.18 -12.93
CA ASP A 269 -20.35 22.03 -14.09
C ASP A 269 -19.05 21.62 -14.82
N GLY A 270 -18.46 20.49 -14.42
CA GLY A 270 -17.24 19.93 -15.01
C GLY A 270 -15.93 20.51 -14.47
N ARG A 271 -15.97 21.49 -13.56
CA ARG A 271 -14.77 21.93 -12.83
C ARG A 271 -14.32 20.86 -11.83
N VAL A 272 -13.06 20.90 -11.42
CA VAL A 272 -12.49 19.89 -10.49
C VAL A 272 -11.94 20.58 -9.25
N ILE A 273 -12.24 20.04 -8.07
CA ILE A 273 -11.61 20.45 -6.81
C ILE A 273 -10.59 19.41 -6.41
N VAL A 274 -9.37 19.86 -6.09
CA VAL A 274 -8.27 19.02 -5.61
C VAL A 274 -7.80 19.52 -4.26
N VAL A 275 -7.73 18.61 -3.29
CA VAL A 275 -7.12 18.86 -1.97
C VAL A 275 -5.67 18.37 -2.02
N GLU A 276 -4.73 19.31 -2.10
CA GLU A 276 -3.29 19.06 -2.17
C GLU A 276 -2.65 19.26 -0.80
N ASN A 277 -1.83 18.29 -0.38
CA ASN A 277 -0.93 18.36 0.79
C ASN A 277 -1.62 18.76 2.12
N CYS A 278 -2.91 18.44 2.23
CA CYS A 278 -3.78 18.81 3.33
C CYS A 278 -3.89 20.32 3.64
N ASP A 279 -3.26 21.23 2.90
CA ASP A 279 -3.25 22.66 3.23
C ASP A 279 -3.70 23.56 2.07
N LYS A 280 -3.87 22.99 0.86
CA LYS A 280 -4.28 23.72 -0.33
C LYS A 280 -5.47 23.06 -0.98
N VAL A 281 -6.52 23.84 -1.21
CA VAL A 281 -7.68 23.41 -1.99
C VAL A 281 -7.69 24.19 -3.29
N ASN A 282 -7.52 23.47 -4.40
CA ASN A 282 -7.35 24.02 -5.73
C ASN A 282 -8.64 23.82 -6.52
N LEU A 283 -9.12 24.87 -7.19
CA LEU A 283 -10.19 24.78 -8.19
C LEU A 283 -9.57 24.78 -9.59
N LEU A 284 -9.86 23.75 -10.35
CA LEU A 284 -9.43 23.55 -11.73
C LEU A 284 -10.63 23.73 -12.66
N SER A 285 -10.39 24.26 -13.85
CA SER A 285 -11.37 24.26 -14.95
C SER A 285 -11.59 22.84 -15.48
N SER A 286 -12.61 22.68 -16.33
CA SER A 286 -12.92 21.41 -17.00
C SER A 286 -11.83 20.93 -17.97
N ASP A 287 -10.94 21.82 -18.43
CA ASP A 287 -9.74 21.47 -19.19
C ASP A 287 -8.51 21.25 -18.30
N GLY A 288 -8.67 21.30 -16.98
CA GLY A 288 -7.63 20.94 -16.02
C GLY A 288 -6.65 22.04 -15.63
N LYS A 289 -6.92 23.29 -16.02
CA LYS A 289 -6.08 24.44 -15.65
C LYS A 289 -6.47 24.95 -14.27
N LEU A 290 -5.48 25.35 -13.48
CA LEU A 290 -5.70 26.00 -12.19
C LEU A 290 -6.43 27.33 -12.39
N GLN A 291 -7.66 27.42 -11.89
CA GLN A 291 -8.42 28.67 -11.87
C GLN A 291 -8.05 29.50 -10.65
N LYS A 292 -8.10 28.90 -9.45
CA LYS A 292 -7.78 29.60 -8.20
C LYS A 292 -7.47 28.64 -7.05
N HIS A 293 -6.79 29.18 -6.04
CA HIS A 293 -6.67 28.57 -4.70
C HIS A 293 -7.83 29.06 -3.83
N LEU A 294 -8.58 28.14 -3.23
CA LEU A 294 -9.66 28.51 -2.32
C LEU A 294 -9.06 28.94 -0.97
N PRO A 295 -9.50 30.08 -0.39
CA PRO A 295 -8.96 30.62 0.86
C PRO A 295 -9.48 29.86 2.08
N LEU A 296 -9.09 28.60 2.20
CA LEU A 296 -9.56 27.65 3.20
C LEU A 296 -8.45 27.36 4.23
N PRO A 297 -8.43 28.05 5.38
CA PRO A 297 -7.39 27.86 6.38
C PRO A 297 -7.55 26.51 7.10
N GLY A 298 -6.40 25.90 7.41
CA GLY A 298 -6.32 24.66 8.19
C GLY A 298 -6.04 23.43 7.33
N ALA A 299 -5.95 22.28 8.01
CA ALA A 299 -5.58 21.03 7.38
C ALA A 299 -6.81 20.33 6.72
N ALA A 300 -7.19 20.73 5.52
CA ALA A 300 -8.27 20.11 4.75
C ALA A 300 -7.91 18.67 4.33
N TYR A 301 -8.88 17.75 4.29
CA TYR A 301 -8.59 16.35 3.96
C TYR A 301 -9.45 15.79 2.84
N ASN A 302 -10.76 15.73 3.02
CA ASN A 302 -11.73 15.16 2.07
C ASN A 302 -12.81 16.19 1.76
N VAL A 303 -13.34 16.18 0.53
CA VAL A 303 -14.24 17.19 0.01
C VAL A 303 -15.43 16.54 -0.71
N THR A 304 -16.60 17.13 -0.57
CA THR A 304 -17.80 16.71 -1.31
C THR A 304 -18.62 17.92 -1.73
N GLN A 305 -19.37 17.81 -2.82
CA GLN A 305 -20.27 18.86 -3.29
C GLN A 305 -21.64 18.72 -2.61
N ILE A 306 -22.11 19.79 -1.96
CA ILE A 306 -23.47 19.85 -1.38
C ILE A 306 -24.46 20.31 -2.44
N ASN A 307 -24.12 21.39 -3.15
CA ASN A 307 -24.92 21.94 -4.24
C ASN A 307 -24.01 22.72 -5.22
N GLN A 308 -24.60 23.44 -6.17
CA GLN A 308 -23.84 24.18 -7.20
C GLN A 308 -22.82 25.16 -6.59
N ASP A 309 -23.13 25.77 -5.45
CA ASP A 309 -22.34 26.85 -4.87
C ASP A 309 -21.59 26.44 -3.61
N ASN A 310 -21.94 25.31 -2.99
CA ASN A 310 -21.41 24.93 -1.69
C ASN A 310 -20.73 23.56 -1.72
N ILE A 311 -19.58 23.50 -1.05
CA ILE A 311 -18.82 22.28 -0.81
C ILE A 311 -18.66 22.08 0.69
N ALA A 312 -18.58 20.83 1.13
CA ALA A 312 -18.21 20.48 2.49
C ALA A 312 -16.82 19.85 2.50
N ILE A 313 -16.01 20.21 3.50
CA ILE A 313 -14.62 19.78 3.62
C ILE A 313 -14.35 19.33 5.06
N THR A 314 -13.68 18.19 5.23
CA THR A 314 -13.23 17.70 6.54
C THR A 314 -11.92 18.34 6.97
N TYR A 315 -11.84 18.65 8.26
CA TYR A 315 -10.65 19.16 8.95
C TYR A 315 -10.35 18.22 10.14
N PRO A 316 -9.61 17.12 9.94
CA PRO A 316 -9.39 16.12 10.98
C PRO A 316 -8.74 16.70 12.24
N GLY A 317 -7.78 17.63 12.09
CA GLY A 317 -7.10 18.28 13.20
C GLY A 317 -8.00 19.21 14.03
N GLU A 318 -9.09 19.71 13.44
CA GLU A 318 -10.07 20.56 14.11
C GLU A 318 -11.31 19.77 14.56
N SER A 319 -11.40 18.47 14.24
CA SER A 319 -12.60 17.65 14.41
C SER A 319 -13.85 18.35 13.89
N ALA A 320 -13.77 18.90 12.67
CA ALA A 320 -14.84 19.73 12.13
C ALA A 320 -15.04 19.51 10.63
N ILE A 321 -16.26 19.81 10.16
CA ILE A 321 -16.58 19.95 8.74
C ILE A 321 -16.90 21.42 8.48
N LYS A 322 -16.26 22.02 7.48
CA LYS A 322 -16.55 23.39 7.06
C LYS A 322 -17.32 23.36 5.75
N ILE A 323 -18.46 24.06 5.71
CA ILE A 323 -19.20 24.32 4.48
C ILE A 323 -18.67 25.63 3.90
N PHE A 324 -18.20 25.56 2.67
CA PHE A 324 -17.61 26.69 1.96
C PHE A 324 -18.45 27.04 0.75
N ASN A 325 -18.80 28.32 0.65
CA ASN A 325 -19.49 28.86 -0.50
C ASN A 325 -18.46 29.35 -1.53
N MET A 326 -18.50 28.76 -2.73
CA MET A 326 -17.55 28.99 -3.81
C MET A 326 -17.74 30.35 -4.52
N GLU A 327 -18.94 30.93 -4.47
CA GLU A 327 -19.24 32.25 -5.04
C GLU A 327 -18.70 33.38 -4.16
N ASN A 328 -19.03 33.34 -2.86
CA ASN A 328 -18.65 34.36 -1.88
C ASN A 328 -17.28 34.11 -1.25
N GLU A 329 -16.65 32.99 -1.58
CA GLU A 329 -15.32 32.56 -1.10
C GLU A 329 -15.18 32.55 0.43
N ARG A 330 -16.23 32.14 1.14
CA ARG A 330 -16.28 32.15 2.60
C ARG A 330 -16.83 30.84 3.16
N VAL A 331 -16.33 30.48 4.34
CA VAL A 331 -16.94 29.44 5.16
C VAL A 331 -18.28 29.96 5.65
N THR A 332 -19.37 29.33 5.25
CA THR A 332 -20.74 29.67 5.66
C THR A 332 -21.16 28.94 6.92
N LYS A 333 -20.58 27.77 7.19
CA LYS A 333 -20.91 26.97 8.37
C LYS A 333 -19.72 26.13 8.84
N VAL A 334 -19.64 25.93 10.15
CA VAL A 334 -18.70 25.00 10.78
C VAL A 334 -19.49 24.02 11.64
N ILE A 335 -19.45 22.76 11.26
CA ILE A 335 -20.04 21.65 12.01
C ILE A 335 -18.93 21.06 12.87
N LYS A 336 -19.03 21.26 14.20
CA LYS A 336 -18.08 20.67 15.15
C LYS A 336 -18.48 19.23 15.45
N LEU A 337 -17.49 18.35 15.46
CA LEU A 337 -17.64 16.93 15.75
C LEU A 337 -16.82 16.57 16.99
N GLU A 338 -17.19 15.47 17.63
CA GLU A 338 -16.53 14.98 18.85
C GLU A 338 -15.16 14.33 18.55
N LYS A 339 -14.91 13.98 17.30
CA LYS A 339 -13.77 13.18 16.85
C LYS A 339 -13.26 13.67 15.50
N ALA A 340 -11.99 13.37 15.21
CA ALA A 340 -11.38 13.62 13.91
C ALA A 340 -12.12 12.86 12.80
N CYS A 341 -12.57 13.61 11.80
CA CYS A 341 -13.27 13.11 10.61
C CYS A 341 -12.33 13.06 9.41
N TYR A 342 -12.42 12.00 8.60
CA TYR A 342 -11.52 11.77 7.47
C TYR A 342 -12.26 11.56 6.17
N GLY A 343 -13.24 10.66 6.12
CA GLY A 343 -14.08 10.43 4.94
C GLY A 343 -15.32 11.32 4.94
N LEU A 344 -15.75 11.77 3.77
CA LEU A 344 -16.93 12.60 3.59
C LEU A 344 -17.67 12.24 2.30
N SER A 345 -18.98 12.17 2.36
CA SER A 345 -19.84 12.01 1.19
C SER A 345 -21.19 12.67 1.45
N PHE A 346 -21.81 13.24 0.43
CA PHE A 346 -23.11 13.90 0.55
C PHE A 346 -24.15 13.21 -0.32
N SER A 347 -25.30 12.91 0.27
CA SER A 347 -26.48 12.41 -0.43
C SER A 347 -27.73 12.76 0.37
N ASN A 348 -28.86 13.02 -0.30
CA ASN A 348 -30.16 13.27 0.33
C ASN A 348 -30.12 14.27 1.50
N ASN A 349 -29.49 15.43 1.28
CA ASN A 349 -29.36 16.49 2.27
C ASN A 349 -28.65 16.09 3.59
N SER A 350 -27.88 15.00 3.55
CA SER A 350 -27.16 14.44 4.69
C SER A 350 -25.71 14.15 4.32
N LEU A 351 -24.84 14.22 5.33
CA LEU A 351 -23.41 13.92 5.20
C LEU A 351 -23.10 12.58 5.83
N ALA A 352 -22.55 11.65 5.06
CA ALA A 352 -21.89 10.46 5.60
C ALA A 352 -20.45 10.83 5.95
N VAL A 353 -20.08 10.66 7.22
CA VAL A 353 -18.79 11.06 7.78
C VAL A 353 -18.07 9.86 8.36
N GLY A 354 -16.84 9.62 7.90
CA GLY A 354 -15.98 8.53 8.35
C GLY A 354 -15.04 8.97 9.47
N PHE A 355 -15.01 8.21 10.56
CA PHE A 355 -14.14 8.46 11.72
C PHE A 355 -13.05 7.39 11.85
N ARG A 356 -12.03 7.68 12.67
CA ARG A 356 -11.07 6.65 13.12
C ARG A 356 -11.77 5.66 14.06
N LYS A 357 -11.47 4.37 13.90
CA LYS A 357 -12.03 3.22 14.65
C LYS A 357 -13.44 2.81 14.21
N GLU A 358 -13.59 2.43 12.95
CA GLU A 358 -14.72 1.57 12.55
C GLU A 358 -16.11 2.24 12.59
N GLU A 359 -16.21 3.57 12.61
CA GLU A 359 -17.48 4.28 12.75
C GLU A 359 -17.76 5.20 11.55
N ILE A 360 -18.95 5.06 10.95
CA ILE A 360 -19.54 6.02 10.01
C ILE A 360 -20.76 6.64 10.68
N ARG A 361 -20.87 7.97 10.66
CA ARG A 361 -22.11 8.66 11.04
C ARG A 361 -22.73 9.35 9.84
N ILE A 362 -24.04 9.21 9.71
CA ILE A 362 -24.85 10.05 8.85
C ILE A 362 -25.33 11.20 9.71
N ILE A 363 -24.98 12.43 9.34
CA ILE A 363 -25.36 13.65 10.03
C ILE A 363 -26.14 14.56 9.09
N ASP A 364 -27.05 15.38 9.62
CA ASP A 364 -27.64 16.47 8.85
C ASP A 364 -26.66 17.65 8.71
N LEU A 365 -27.03 18.65 7.91
CA LEU A 365 -26.22 19.88 7.75
C LEU A 365 -26.20 20.76 9.01
N GLU A 366 -27.01 20.47 10.04
CA GLU A 366 -26.96 21.10 11.36
C GLU A 366 -25.94 20.43 12.30
N GLY A 367 -25.44 19.24 11.93
CA GLY A 367 -24.50 18.46 12.72
C GLY A 367 -25.16 17.43 13.63
N ASN A 368 -26.47 17.25 13.56
CA ASN A 368 -27.18 16.24 14.33
C ASN A 368 -26.93 14.86 13.71
N THR A 369 -26.63 13.88 14.55
CA THR A 369 -26.45 12.49 14.10
C THR A 369 -27.79 11.85 13.82
N LEU A 370 -28.04 11.51 12.54
CA LEU A 370 -29.23 10.81 12.07
C LEU A 370 -29.07 9.30 12.22
N LYS A 371 -27.87 8.77 11.96
CA LYS A 371 -27.58 7.33 12.04
C LYS A 371 -26.10 7.09 12.31
N SER A 372 -25.79 6.05 13.09
CA SER A 372 -24.42 5.58 13.29
C SER A 372 -24.30 4.13 12.82
N ILE A 373 -23.25 3.83 12.08
CA ILE A 373 -22.96 2.52 11.51
C ILE A 373 -21.58 2.10 12.02
N GLN A 374 -21.53 0.96 12.70
CA GLN A 374 -20.28 0.31 13.09
C GLN A 374 -19.85 -0.63 11.96
N VAL A 375 -18.60 -0.50 11.51
CA VAL A 375 -18.02 -1.22 10.37
C VAL A 375 -16.91 -2.09 10.92
N GLN A 376 -17.00 -3.41 10.82
CA GLN A 376 -15.92 -4.32 11.27
C GLN A 376 -14.71 -4.27 10.32
N SER A 377 -13.97 -3.16 10.32
CA SER A 377 -12.82 -2.94 9.45
C SER A 377 -11.67 -2.27 10.20
N LYS A 378 -10.55 -2.99 10.37
CA LYS A 378 -9.33 -2.46 11.00
C LYS A 378 -8.66 -1.31 10.22
N SER A 379 -9.23 -0.89 9.09
CA SER A 379 -8.70 0.13 8.19
C SER A 379 -9.41 1.48 8.37
N TYR A 380 -8.70 2.56 8.04
CA TYR A 380 -9.25 3.90 8.04
C TYR A 380 -10.29 4.08 6.93
N LEU A 381 -11.45 4.67 7.26
CA LEU A 381 -12.50 4.99 6.31
C LEU A 381 -12.23 6.35 5.67
N PHE A 382 -11.33 6.37 4.69
CA PHE A 382 -10.90 7.59 4.01
C PHE A 382 -11.79 8.00 2.83
N TYR A 383 -12.41 7.04 2.15
CA TYR A 383 -13.25 7.29 0.98
C TYR A 383 -14.63 6.69 1.22
N LEU A 384 -15.66 7.54 1.16
CA LEU A 384 -17.04 7.15 1.32
C LEU A 384 -17.81 7.42 0.03
N VAL A 385 -18.56 6.42 -0.44
CA VAL A 385 -19.58 6.61 -1.48
C VAL A 385 -20.91 6.36 -0.81
N TYR A 386 -21.67 7.42 -0.58
CA TYR A 386 -23.01 7.34 -0.01
C TYR A 386 -24.06 7.51 -1.11
N CYS A 387 -24.84 6.46 -1.34
CA CYS A 387 -25.95 6.45 -2.29
C CYS A 387 -27.12 5.75 -1.61
N ASP A 388 -28.17 6.49 -1.30
CA ASP A 388 -29.41 5.88 -0.86
C ASP A 388 -30.12 5.24 -2.06
N LYS A 389 -30.55 3.99 -1.90
CA LYS A 389 -31.56 3.43 -2.79
C LYS A 389 -32.90 4.08 -2.44
N GLU A 390 -33.42 4.92 -3.34
CA GLU A 390 -34.85 5.22 -3.33
C GLU A 390 -35.61 3.89 -3.42
N SER A 391 -36.26 3.53 -2.33
CA SER A 391 -37.28 2.49 -2.33
C SER A 391 -38.55 3.13 -2.86
N ASN A 392 -38.66 3.20 -4.19
CA ASN A 392 -39.93 3.47 -4.84
C ASN A 392 -40.81 2.23 -4.67
N LEU A 393 -41.72 2.31 -3.70
CA LEU A 393 -42.94 1.50 -3.61
C LEU A 393 -44.09 2.29 -4.25
#